data_AF-A0A261T9J7-F1
#
_entry.id   AF-A0A261T9J7-F1
#
_cell.length_a   1.000
_cell.length_b   1.000
_cell.length_c   1.000
_cell.angle_alpha   90.00
_cell.angle_beta   90.00
_cell.angle_gamma   90.00
#
_symmetry.space_group_name_H-M   'P 1'
#
loop_
_entity.id
_entity.type
_entity.pdbx_description
1 polymer ?
#
loop_
_entity_poly.entity_id
_entity_poly.type
_entity_poly.pdbx_seq_one_letter_code
_entity_poly.pdbx_strand_id
1 'polypeptide(L)'
;MGRALATLTLSCVPLAAMADHDDRHRHRHHHHGEYKDKYWDGQCKVERKWKKNGRYEEKRKCRPSYAYPQAAYPQPHYVAPGEPAIIISPSIVIRP
;
A
#
# COMPACT_ATOMS: atom_id res chain seq x y z
N MET A 1 -44.67 72.17 20.98
CA MET A 1 -45.36 70.93 21.40
C MET A 1 -45.66 70.18 20.11
N GLY A 2 -45.17 69.00 19.78
CA GLY A 2 -44.34 68.00 20.41
C GLY A 2 -44.37 66.80 19.45
N ARG A 3 -43.28 66.02 19.38
CA ARG A 3 -43.18 64.58 19.07
C ARG A 3 -43.95 64.02 17.86
N ALA A 4 -43.47 63.09 17.05
CA ALA A 4 -42.22 62.38 16.84
C ALA A 4 -42.57 61.34 15.75
N LEU A 5 -41.62 61.08 14.82
CA LEU A 5 -41.19 59.76 14.32
C LEU A 5 -42.29 58.78 13.81
N ALA A 6 -42.21 58.22 12.60
CA ALA A 6 -41.11 57.35 12.22
C ALA A 6 -41.03 57.13 10.69
N THR A 7 -40.04 57.74 10.03
CA THR A 7 -39.47 57.19 8.79
C THR A 7 -38.48 56.10 9.19
N LEU A 8 -38.83 54.85 8.92
CA LEU A 8 -38.02 53.68 9.21
C LEU A 8 -36.78 53.66 8.29
N THR A 9 -35.70 54.31 8.71
CA THR A 9 -34.37 54.16 8.13
C THR A 9 -33.71 52.91 8.73
N LEU A 10 -33.56 51.86 7.93
CA LEU A 10 -32.79 50.66 8.27
C LEU A 10 -32.23 50.12 6.94
N SER A 11 -30.94 50.02 6.65
CA SER A 11 -29.68 50.34 7.32
C SER A 11 -28.62 50.18 6.22
N CYS A 12 -27.75 51.16 6.02
CA CYS A 12 -26.56 50.99 5.18
C CYS A 12 -25.77 49.78 5.67
N VAL A 13 -25.43 48.86 4.77
CA VAL A 13 -24.49 47.76 5.03
C VAL A 13 -23.07 48.31 4.91
N PRO A 14 -22.24 48.33 5.97
CA PRO A 14 -20.82 48.52 5.83
C PRO A 14 -20.16 47.15 5.96
N LEU A 15 -19.67 46.57 4.85
CA LEU A 15 -18.63 45.56 4.97
C LEU A 15 -17.39 46.00 4.19
N ALA A 16 -16.58 46.72 4.95
CA ALA A 16 -15.13 46.64 5.05
C ALA A 16 -14.35 46.24 3.79
N ALA A 17 -13.54 47.21 3.36
CA ALA A 17 -12.37 47.06 2.51
C ALA A 17 -11.41 45.98 3.02
N MET A 18 -10.87 45.15 2.13
CA MET A 18 -9.57 44.49 2.31
C MET A 18 -8.89 44.44 0.93
N ALA A 19 -7.96 45.35 0.67
CA ALA A 19 -6.96 45.15 -0.37
C ALA A 19 -5.95 44.15 0.19
N ASP A 20 -6.07 42.88 -0.18
CA ASP A 20 -5.15 41.84 0.30
C ASP A 20 -3.91 41.81 -0.61
N HIS A 21 -2.93 42.61 -0.22
CA HIS A 21 -1.58 42.60 -0.74
C HIS A 21 -0.88 41.35 -0.21
N ASP A 22 -1.13 40.20 -0.84
CA ASP A 22 -0.48 38.98 -0.39
C ASP A 22 0.87 38.84 -1.11
N ASP A 23 1.86 39.53 -0.53
CA ASP A 23 3.29 39.30 -0.73
C ASP A 23 3.59 37.83 -0.48
N ARG A 24 3.51 37.03 -1.54
CA ARG A 24 3.92 35.62 -1.51
C ARG A 24 5.44 35.53 -1.40
N HIS A 25 5.94 35.85 -0.21
CA HIS A 25 7.23 35.44 0.31
C HIS A 25 7.26 33.91 0.29
N ARG A 26 7.68 33.35 -0.84
CA ARG A 26 8.04 31.93 -0.97
C ARG A 26 9.31 31.72 -0.15
N HIS A 27 9.13 31.52 1.15
CA HIS A 27 10.15 30.97 2.02
C HIS A 27 10.53 29.58 1.47
N ARG A 28 11.62 29.53 0.70
CA ARG A 28 12.32 28.26 0.42
C ARG A 28 12.84 27.77 1.76
N HIS A 29 12.10 26.86 2.39
CA HIS A 29 12.59 26.12 3.54
C HIS A 29 13.77 25.27 3.09
N HIS A 30 14.97 25.79 3.30
CA HIS A 30 16.19 25.00 3.29
C HIS A 30 16.09 24.01 4.46
N HIS A 31 15.68 22.78 4.16
CA HIS A 31 15.65 21.69 5.13
C HIS A 31 17.08 21.28 5.52
N HIS A 32 17.77 22.10 6.31
CA HIS A 32 19.02 21.76 7.01
C HIS A 32 18.72 20.90 8.25
N GLY A 33 17.84 19.91 8.09
CA GLY A 33 17.41 18.99 9.13
C GLY A 33 17.96 17.59 8.90
N GLU A 34 17.92 16.75 9.94
CA GLU A 34 18.10 15.32 9.73
C GLU A 34 16.91 14.82 8.92
N TYR A 35 17.15 14.30 7.72
CA TYR A 35 16.11 13.77 6.85
C TYR A 35 16.21 12.26 6.82
N LYS A 36 15.09 11.58 7.04
CA LYS A 36 15.00 10.12 6.97
C LYS A 36 13.88 9.74 6.04
N ASP A 37 14.20 8.91 5.08
CA ASP A 37 13.27 8.41 4.09
C ASP A 37 13.31 6.88 4.02
N LYS A 38 12.15 6.27 3.79
CA LYS A 38 11.98 4.83 3.74
C LYS A 38 11.04 4.49 2.59
N TYR A 39 11.56 3.77 1.61
CA TYR A 39 10.80 3.35 0.45
C TYR A 39 11.07 1.87 0.12
N TRP A 40 10.21 1.29 -0.71
CA TRP A 40 10.40 -0.03 -1.26
C TRP A 40 10.84 0.09 -2.71
N ASP A 41 11.98 -0.52 -3.02
CA ASP A 41 12.58 -0.66 -4.34
C ASP A 41 12.39 -2.12 -4.77
N GLY A 42 11.27 -2.41 -5.43
CA GLY A 42 10.83 -3.77 -5.72
C GLY A 42 10.69 -4.62 -4.45
N GLN A 43 11.46 -5.70 -4.37
CA GLN A 43 11.47 -6.60 -3.20
C GLN A 43 12.35 -6.09 -2.04
N CYS A 44 12.98 -4.92 -2.21
CA CYS A 44 13.95 -4.37 -1.26
C CYS A 44 13.38 -3.19 -0.50
N LYS A 45 13.46 -3.24 0.84
CA LYS A 45 13.22 -2.08 1.69
C LYS A 45 14.49 -1.24 1.79
N VAL A 46 14.40 0.02 1.40
CA VAL A 46 15.51 0.98 1.44
C VAL A 46 15.22 2.00 2.53
N GLU A 47 16.13 2.14 3.49
CA GLU A 47 16.09 3.19 4.51
C GLU A 47 17.31 4.09 4.37
N ARG A 48 17.07 5.38 4.11
CA ARG A 48 18.10 6.39 3.86
C ARG A 48 18.01 7.50 4.90
N LYS A 49 19.15 7.94 5.42
CA LYS A 49 19.28 8.94 6.46
C LYS A 49 20.33 9.96 6.07
N TRP A 50 19.96 11.23 6.06
CA TRP A 50 20.87 12.38 5.98
C TRP A 50 20.96 12.99 7.37
N LYS A 51 22.17 13.00 7.93
CA LYS A 51 22.46 13.68 9.19
C LYS A 51 22.71 15.16 8.93
N LYS A 52 22.54 16.00 9.94
CA LYS A 52 22.78 17.46 9.87
C LYS A 52 24.20 17.81 9.42
N ASN A 53 25.18 16.97 9.74
CA ASN A 53 26.58 17.11 9.30
C ASN A 53 26.82 16.68 7.84
N GLY A 54 25.78 16.40 7.06
CA GLY A 54 25.88 15.95 5.69
C GLY A 54 26.19 14.46 5.52
N ARG A 55 26.39 13.70 6.61
CA ARG A 55 26.65 12.26 6.50
C ARG A 55 25.40 11.52 6.03
N TYR A 56 25.58 10.71 4.97
CA TYR A 56 24.56 9.86 4.40
C TYR A 56 24.72 8.41 4.86
N GLU A 57 23.62 7.77 5.25
CA GLU A 57 23.57 6.34 5.55
C GLU A 57 22.36 5.69 4.86
N GLU A 58 22.60 4.65 4.06
CA GLU A 58 21.56 3.85 3.42
C GLU A 58 21.65 2.39 3.87
N LYS A 59 20.50 1.80 4.21
CA LYS A 59 20.35 0.38 4.52
C LYS A 59 19.36 -0.22 3.54
N ARG A 60 19.80 -1.22 2.78
CA ARG A 60 18.96 -1.99 1.86
C ARG A 60 18.72 -3.38 2.44
N LYS A 61 17.45 -3.78 2.52
CA LYS A 61 17.02 -5.12 2.95
C LYS A 61 16.11 -5.72 1.90
N CYS A 62 16.67 -6.57 1.05
CA CYS A 62 15.93 -7.31 0.02
C CYS A 62 15.33 -8.58 0.59
N ARG A 63 14.06 -8.83 0.28
CA ARG A 63 13.51 -10.17 0.41
C ARG A 63 14.16 -11.06 -0.66
N PRO A 64 14.42 -12.35 -0.37
CA PRO A 64 14.88 -13.27 -1.39
C PRO A 64 13.82 -13.29 -2.50
N SER A 65 14.27 -13.12 -3.75
CA SER A 65 13.41 -13.43 -4.87
C SER A 65 13.12 -14.92 -4.80
N TYR A 66 11.85 -15.28 -4.63
CA TYR A 66 11.42 -16.65 -4.87
C TYR A 66 11.64 -16.92 -6.35
N ALA A 67 12.84 -17.38 -6.70
CA ALA A 67 13.07 -17.98 -7.99
C ALA A 67 12.10 -19.16 -8.06
N TYR A 68 11.07 -19.05 -8.90
CA TYR A 68 10.22 -20.21 -9.16
C TYR A 68 11.15 -21.32 -9.66
N PRO A 69 11.08 -22.54 -9.10
CA PRO A 69 11.79 -23.66 -9.68
C PRO A 69 11.30 -23.76 -11.12
N GLN A 70 12.22 -23.57 -12.06
CA GLN A 70 11.92 -23.68 -13.48
C GLN A 70 11.32 -25.07 -13.67
N ALA A 71 10.09 -25.14 -14.20
CA ALA A 71 9.32 -26.38 -14.23
C ALA A 71 10.11 -27.47 -14.97
N ALA A 72 10.73 -28.38 -14.22
CA ALA A 72 11.28 -29.60 -14.76
C ALA A 72 10.10 -30.52 -15.06
N TYR A 73 9.68 -30.59 -16.31
CA TYR A 73 8.65 -31.53 -16.71
C TYR A 73 9.21 -32.96 -16.60
N PRO A 74 8.68 -33.81 -15.71
CA PRO A 74 9.09 -35.21 -15.65
C PRO A 74 8.66 -35.91 -16.93
N GLN A 75 9.57 -36.64 -17.57
CA GLN A 75 9.22 -37.52 -18.68
C GLN A 75 8.51 -38.78 -18.13
N PRO A 76 7.45 -39.27 -18.80
CA PRO A 76 6.61 -40.34 -18.28
C PRO A 76 7.36 -41.69 -18.25
N HIS A 77 7.22 -42.42 -17.15
CA HIS A 77 7.64 -43.82 -17.04
C HIS A 77 6.40 -44.72 -17.12
N TYR A 78 6.46 -45.80 -17.91
CA TYR A 78 5.38 -46.76 -18.03
C TYR A 78 5.37 -47.70 -16.82
N VAL A 79 4.22 -47.79 -16.13
CA VAL A 79 3.97 -48.78 -15.08
C VAL A 79 3.34 -50.01 -15.75
N ALA A 80 3.98 -51.18 -15.60
CA ALA A 80 3.39 -52.43 -16.05
C ALA A 80 2.08 -52.71 -15.27
N PRO A 81 1.02 -53.24 -15.90
CA PRO A 81 -0.23 -53.53 -15.20
C PRO A 81 0.02 -54.56 -14.09
N GLY A 82 -0.47 -54.27 -12.88
CA GLY A 82 -0.36 -55.18 -11.73
C GLY A 82 -1.09 -56.50 -11.99
N GLU A 83 -0.55 -57.60 -11.46
CA GLU A 83 -1.15 -58.93 -11.56
C GLU A 83 -2.52 -58.96 -10.87
N PRO A 84 -3.51 -59.71 -11.41
CA PRO A 84 -4.86 -59.73 -10.85
C PRO A 84 -4.91 -60.41 -9.47
N ALA A 85 -5.53 -59.74 -8.50
CA ALA A 85 -5.73 -60.26 -7.14
C ALA A 85 -6.86 -61.30 -7.05
N ILE A 86 -6.76 -62.14 -6.01
CA ILE A 86 -7.35 -63.49 -5.85
C ILE A 86 -8.88 -63.53 -5.62
N ILE A 87 -9.42 -64.67 -6.03
CA ILE A 87 -10.79 -65.20 -6.13
C ILE A 87 -11.41 -65.57 -4.77
N ILE A 88 -12.73 -65.36 -4.61
CA ILE A 88 -13.53 -66.06 -3.59
C ILE A 88 -14.81 -66.62 -4.24
N SER A 89 -14.93 -67.94 -4.25
CA SER A 89 -16.12 -68.66 -4.72
C SER A 89 -17.00 -69.06 -3.53
N PRO A 90 -18.28 -68.62 -3.47
CA PRO A 90 -19.21 -69.15 -2.50
C PRO A 90 -19.69 -70.54 -2.93
N SER A 91 -19.53 -71.55 -2.07
CA SER A 91 -20.14 -72.86 -2.26
C SER A 91 -21.60 -72.82 -1.80
N ILE A 92 -22.53 -73.10 -2.70
CA ILE A 92 -23.95 -73.24 -2.37
C ILE A 92 -24.34 -74.72 -2.53
N VAL A 93 -24.76 -75.32 -1.42
CA VAL A 93 -25.27 -76.70 -1.35
C VAL A 93 -26.80 -76.65 -1.25
N ILE A 94 -27.52 -77.27 -2.19
CA ILE A 94 -28.96 -77.50 -2.08
C ILE A 94 -29.24 -78.97 -2.39
N ARG A 95 -29.92 -79.65 -1.45
CA ARG A 95 -30.28 -81.07 -1.47
C ARG A 95 -31.68 -81.28 -2.08
N PRO A 96 -31.92 -82.42 -2.73
CA PRO A 96 -32.94 -83.35 -2.22
C PRO A 96 -32.37 -84.70 -1.81
#